data_AF-A0A1H5P4I3-F1
#
_entry.id   AF-A0A1H5P4I3-F1
#
_cell.length_a   1.000
_cell.length_b   1.000
_cell.length_c   1.000
_cell.angle_alpha   90.00
_cell.angle_beta   90.00
_cell.angle_gamma   90.00
#
_symmetry.space_group_name_H-M   'P 1'
#
loop_
_entity.id
_entity.type
_entity.pdbx_description
1 polymer ?
#
loop_
_entity_poly.entity_id
_entity_poly.type
_entity_poly.pdbx_seq_one_letter_code
_entity_poly.pdbx_strand_id
1 'polypeptide(L)'
;MKTAYINELGIKPWEGTHPINDLAFTTVTLISPDFSNTWKVWCTITETLSNHWLTKREWRSIGGAEFNSKTEEYLLKKNLSLELNNDALLKKNNTSNVYSIVKNLPSDPQKIDNRALEGSQDVFIALQKTRTETSDFWTSMTVFESSITSIKIKIFLSENKATILSRFYDNETHVAAQFYLSSEHTNEIASALEKAKIKKIIPEEVFYHINGQTRIQNK
;
A
#
# COMPACT_ATOMS: atom_id res chain seq x y z
N MET A 1 -1.85 -13.12 -18.56
CA MET A 1 -2.98 -12.96 -17.63
C MET A 1 -3.52 -11.54 -17.73
N LYS A 2 -4.84 -11.31 -17.68
CA LYS A 2 -5.39 -9.94 -17.54
C LYS A 2 -5.55 -9.62 -16.07
N THR A 3 -5.38 -8.35 -15.67
CA THR A 3 -5.61 -7.93 -14.28
C THR A 3 -7.03 -8.26 -13.83
N ALA A 4 -7.13 -8.90 -12.66
CA ALA A 4 -8.38 -9.14 -11.96
C ALA A 4 -8.30 -8.55 -10.55
N TYR A 5 -9.43 -8.53 -9.85
CA TYR A 5 -9.45 -8.15 -8.45
C TYR A 5 -10.32 -9.07 -7.60
N ILE A 6 -9.94 -9.22 -6.33
CA ILE A 6 -10.78 -9.76 -5.26
C ILE A 6 -11.12 -8.64 -4.29
N ASN A 7 -12.27 -8.78 -3.62
CA ASN A 7 -12.71 -7.88 -2.56
C ASN A 7 -13.13 -8.73 -1.37
N GLU A 8 -12.45 -8.54 -0.25
CA GLU A 8 -12.62 -9.34 0.96
C GLU A 8 -12.89 -8.44 2.16
N LEU A 9 -13.88 -8.83 2.96
CA LEU A 9 -14.15 -8.16 4.24
C LEU A 9 -13.03 -8.48 5.24
N GLY A 10 -12.64 -7.48 6.02
CA GLY A 10 -11.52 -7.55 6.94
C GLY A 10 -10.20 -7.01 6.40
N ILE A 11 -9.15 -7.15 7.22
CA ILE A 11 -7.77 -6.84 6.87
C ILE A 11 -7.06 -8.15 6.51
N LYS A 12 -6.81 -8.35 5.22
CA LYS A 12 -6.26 -9.59 4.67
C LYS A 12 -5.01 -9.34 3.82
N PRO A 13 -3.86 -9.07 4.45
CA PRO A 13 -2.62 -8.88 3.71
C PRO A 13 -2.28 -10.10 2.87
N TRP A 14 -1.79 -9.90 1.66
CA TRP A 14 -1.57 -10.95 0.66
C TRP A 14 -0.70 -12.09 1.18
N GLU A 15 0.41 -11.73 1.81
CA GLU A 15 1.35 -12.67 2.45
C GLU A 15 1.16 -12.76 3.97
N GLY A 16 0.05 -12.22 4.48
CA GLY A 16 -0.24 -12.17 5.91
C GLY A 16 -0.72 -13.51 6.44
N THR A 17 0.02 -14.08 7.39
CA THR A 17 -0.34 -15.34 8.07
C THR A 17 -1.54 -15.22 9.02
N HIS A 18 -1.90 -14.00 9.43
CA HIS A 18 -2.94 -13.73 10.41
C HIS A 18 -3.93 -12.67 9.89
N PRO A 19 -4.84 -13.04 8.95
CA PRO A 19 -5.90 -12.13 8.51
C PRO A 19 -6.87 -11.83 9.66
N ILE A 20 -7.50 -10.65 9.61
CA ILE A 20 -8.52 -10.23 10.58
C ILE A 20 -9.85 -10.10 9.85
N ASN A 21 -10.86 -10.87 10.25
CA ASN A 21 -12.22 -10.81 9.71
C ASN A 21 -13.07 -9.75 10.44
N ASP A 22 -12.71 -8.48 10.30
CA ASP A 22 -13.46 -7.36 10.88
C ASP A 22 -14.29 -6.66 9.80
N LEU A 23 -15.62 -6.67 9.95
CA LEU A 23 -16.57 -6.12 8.98
C LEU A 23 -16.49 -4.59 8.85
N ALA A 24 -15.81 -3.90 9.77
CA ALA A 24 -15.56 -2.47 9.66
C ALA A 24 -14.51 -2.12 8.59
N PHE A 25 -13.76 -3.12 8.11
CA PHE A 25 -12.69 -2.93 7.16
C PHE A 25 -12.85 -3.81 5.94
N THR A 26 -12.16 -3.43 4.88
CA THR A 26 -12.14 -4.16 3.61
C THR A 26 -10.74 -4.16 3.04
N THR A 27 -10.38 -5.28 2.42
CA THR A 27 -9.17 -5.43 1.63
C THR A 27 -9.56 -5.70 0.18
N VAL A 28 -9.12 -4.83 -0.72
CA VAL A 28 -9.27 -5.02 -2.16
C VAL A 28 -7.91 -5.34 -2.75
N THR A 29 -7.79 -6.45 -3.47
CA THR A 29 -6.52 -6.89 -4.04
C THR A 29 -6.62 -6.97 -5.55
N LEU A 30 -5.79 -6.19 -6.24
CA LEU A 30 -5.50 -6.33 -7.66
C LEU A 30 -4.48 -7.44 -7.86
N ILE A 31 -4.65 -8.26 -8.91
CA ILE A 31 -3.73 -9.34 -9.25
C ILE A 31 -3.44 -9.24 -10.75
N SER A 32 -2.17 -9.09 -11.12
CA SER A 32 -1.72 -8.98 -12.52
C SER A 32 -0.44 -9.80 -12.75
N PRO A 33 -0.05 -10.09 -14.01
CA PRO A 33 1.13 -10.91 -14.28
C PRO A 33 2.46 -10.22 -13.95
N ASP A 34 2.48 -8.89 -13.91
CA ASP A 34 3.70 -8.11 -13.71
C ASP A 34 3.37 -6.76 -13.05
N PHE A 35 4.41 -6.11 -12.53
CA PHE A 35 4.30 -4.85 -11.80
C PHE A 35 3.79 -3.72 -12.70
N SER A 36 4.24 -3.64 -13.95
CA SER A 36 3.84 -2.60 -14.90
C SER A 36 2.31 -2.59 -15.12
N ASN A 37 1.72 -3.76 -15.32
CA ASN A 37 0.27 -3.91 -15.47
C ASN A 37 -0.47 -3.55 -14.18
N THR A 38 -0.02 -4.05 -13.03
CA THR A 38 -0.61 -3.71 -11.73
C THR A 38 -0.55 -2.21 -11.45
N TRP A 39 0.59 -1.58 -11.70
CA TRP A 39 0.82 -0.15 -11.51
C TRP A 39 -0.10 0.68 -12.40
N LYS A 40 -0.21 0.34 -13.69
CA LYS A 40 -1.11 1.05 -14.62
C LYS A 40 -2.57 1.02 -14.15
N VAL A 41 -3.04 -0.14 -13.69
CA VAL A 41 -4.41 -0.28 -13.15
C VAL A 41 -4.55 0.50 -11.85
N TRP A 42 -3.56 0.43 -10.96
CA TRP A 42 -3.53 1.21 -9.72
C TRP A 42 -3.60 2.73 -9.98
N CYS A 43 -2.83 3.25 -10.93
CA CYS A 43 -2.88 4.66 -11.33
C CYS A 43 -4.26 5.04 -11.86
N THR A 44 -4.87 4.19 -12.69
CA THR A 44 -6.21 4.42 -13.26
C THR A 44 -7.28 4.51 -12.16
N ILE A 45 -7.22 3.61 -11.17
CA ILE A 45 -8.13 3.61 -10.02
C ILE A 45 -7.92 4.87 -9.18
N THR A 46 -6.66 5.17 -8.84
CA THR A 46 -6.28 6.30 -8.00
C THR A 46 -6.62 7.64 -8.66
N GLU A 47 -6.51 7.74 -9.99
CA GLU A 47 -6.91 8.92 -10.76
C GLU A 47 -8.43 9.15 -10.63
N THR A 48 -9.22 8.08 -10.76
CA THR A 48 -10.68 8.13 -10.55
C THR A 48 -11.06 8.57 -9.13
N LEU A 49 -10.26 8.20 -8.14
CA LEU A 49 -10.44 8.57 -6.73
C LEU A 49 -9.97 10.00 -6.40
N SER A 50 -9.19 10.63 -7.28
CA SER A 50 -8.47 11.88 -6.95
C SER A 50 -9.39 13.08 -6.67
N ASN A 51 -10.69 13.00 -7.01
CA ASN A 51 -11.67 14.03 -6.65
C ASN A 51 -12.00 14.07 -5.15
N HIS A 52 -11.94 12.91 -4.47
CA HIS A 52 -12.24 12.81 -3.03
C HIS A 52 -10.98 12.51 -2.20
N TRP A 53 -9.94 11.95 -2.82
CA TRP A 53 -8.71 11.51 -2.18
C TRP A 53 -7.55 12.39 -2.65
N LEU A 54 -7.56 13.62 -2.12
CA LEU A 54 -6.74 14.72 -2.63
C LEU A 54 -5.25 14.56 -2.34
N THR A 55 -4.91 13.94 -1.22
CA THR A 55 -3.51 13.83 -0.76
C THR A 55 -2.99 12.42 -0.95
N LYS A 56 -1.78 12.30 -1.51
CA LYS A 56 -1.09 11.04 -1.72
C LYS A 56 0.28 11.12 -1.04
N ARG A 57 0.60 10.14 -0.21
CA ARG A 57 1.87 10.09 0.51
C ARG A 57 2.49 8.73 0.46
N GLU A 58 3.80 8.69 0.26
CA GLU A 58 4.60 7.50 0.48
C GLU A 58 5.08 7.51 1.93
N TRP A 59 5.02 6.37 2.58
CA TRP A 59 5.77 6.10 3.80
C TRP A 59 6.57 4.82 3.63
N ARG A 60 7.79 4.83 4.15
CA ARG A 60 8.61 3.63 4.29
C ARG A 60 9.49 3.72 5.52
N SER A 61 9.66 2.61 6.22
CA SER A 61 10.75 2.47 7.19
C SER A 61 12.07 2.25 6.45
N ILE A 62 13.15 2.66 7.10
CA ILE A 62 14.50 2.41 6.63
C ILE A 62 15.17 1.61 7.72
N GLY A 63 15.39 0.33 7.42
CA GLY A 63 16.24 -0.62 8.12
C GLY A 63 16.29 -0.46 9.66
N GLY A 64 15.63 -1.37 10.37
CA GLY A 64 15.75 -1.53 11.83
C GLY A 64 17.02 -2.24 12.30
N ALA A 65 18.14 -2.10 11.58
CA ALA A 65 19.42 -2.61 12.03
C ALA A 65 20.13 -1.49 12.80
N GLU A 66 20.56 -1.78 14.02
CA GLU A 66 21.50 -0.91 14.73
C GLU A 66 22.66 -0.59 13.78
N PHE A 67 22.89 0.70 13.53
CA PHE A 67 24.04 1.11 12.75
C PHE A 67 25.30 0.60 13.46
N ASN A 68 26.17 -0.09 12.74
CA ASN A 68 27.41 -0.63 13.30
C ASN A 68 28.35 0.52 13.74
N SER A 69 28.12 1.74 13.23
CA SER A 69 28.82 2.94 13.66
C SER A 69 28.02 4.22 13.40
N LYS A 70 28.40 5.31 14.09
CA LYS A 70 27.88 6.66 13.81
C LYS A 70 28.19 7.13 12.38
N THR A 71 29.28 6.63 11.79
CA THR A 71 29.66 6.94 10.41
C THR A 71 28.66 6.36 9.42
N GLU A 72 28.22 5.12 9.64
CA GLU A 72 27.21 4.45 8.82
C GLU A 72 25.87 5.20 8.90
N GLU A 73 25.43 5.55 10.11
CA GLU A 73 24.22 6.37 10.32
C GLU A 73 24.33 7.73 9.61
N TYR A 74 25.49 8.38 9.68
CA TYR A 74 25.73 9.66 9.03
C TYR A 74 25.71 9.56 7.50
N LEU A 75 26.36 8.53 6.92
CA LEU A 75 26.39 8.31 5.47
C LEU A 75 24.98 8.00 4.94
N LEU A 76 24.21 7.18 5.65
CA LEU A 76 22.82 6.92 5.29
C LEU A 76 22.01 8.22 5.26
N LYS A 77 22.06 9.03 6.33
CA LYS A 77 21.37 10.33 6.38
C LYS A 77 21.76 11.23 5.22
N LYS A 78 23.06 11.31 4.92
CA LYS A 78 23.57 12.14 3.83
C LYS A 78 23.02 11.67 2.48
N ASN A 79 23.06 10.37 2.21
CA ASN A 79 22.56 9.80 0.96
C ASN A 79 21.05 10.02 0.81
N LEU A 80 20.27 9.74 1.85
CA LEU A 80 18.83 9.95 1.82
C LEU A 80 18.47 11.43 1.66
N SER A 81 19.20 12.34 2.30
CA SER A 81 18.95 13.78 2.16
C SER A 81 19.20 14.28 0.73
N LEU A 82 20.05 13.61 -0.05
CA LEU A 82 20.27 13.92 -1.46
C LEU A 82 19.11 13.43 -2.36
N GLU A 83 18.41 12.37 -1.95
CA GLU A 83 17.26 11.80 -2.65
C GLU A 83 15.92 12.45 -2.27
N LEU A 84 15.90 13.24 -1.19
CA LEU A 84 14.69 13.81 -0.62
C LEU A 84 14.53 15.26 -1.08
N ASN A 85 13.36 15.54 -1.65
CA ASN A 85 12.94 16.90 -1.95
C ASN A 85 12.65 17.66 -0.64
N ASN A 86 12.65 19.00 -0.68
CA ASN A 86 12.43 19.85 0.51
C ASN A 86 11.12 19.58 1.28
N ASP A 87 10.12 18.95 0.64
CA ASP A 87 8.81 18.64 1.25
C ASP A 87 8.73 17.25 1.88
N ALA A 88 9.82 16.47 1.82
CA ALA A 88 9.88 15.15 2.43
C ALA A 88 10.42 15.20 3.86
N LEU A 89 9.86 14.36 4.73
CA LEU A 89 10.27 14.23 6.12
C LEU A 89 11.10 12.96 6.28
N LEU A 90 12.35 13.11 6.73
CA LEU A 90 13.17 12.02 7.25
C LEU A 90 13.32 12.21 8.76
N LYS A 91 12.82 11.25 9.55
CA LYS A 91 12.87 11.35 11.01
C LYS A 91 13.16 10.01 11.65
N LYS A 92 13.93 10.05 12.75
CA LYS A 92 14.16 8.91 13.63
C LYS A 92 13.10 8.88 14.72
N ASN A 93 12.52 7.72 14.95
CA ASN A 93 11.74 7.48 16.15
C ASN A 93 12.69 7.07 17.30
N ASN A 94 12.69 7.84 18.39
CA ASN A 94 13.57 7.60 19.54
C ASN A 94 13.21 6.33 20.32
N THR A 95 11.97 5.85 20.23
CA THR A 95 11.50 4.66 20.94
C THR A 95 11.84 3.38 20.20
N SER A 96 11.58 3.33 18.89
CA SER A 96 11.89 2.17 18.05
C SER A 96 13.31 2.17 17.51
N ASN A 97 14.02 3.31 17.60
CA ASN A 97 15.33 3.56 16.99
C ASN A 97 15.34 3.45 15.44
N VAL A 98 14.17 3.44 14.80
CA VAL A 98 14.00 3.29 13.35
C VAL A 98 13.95 4.66 12.66
N TYR A 99 14.60 4.76 11.49
CA TYR A 99 14.38 5.88 10.58
C TYR A 99 13.20 5.59 9.67
N SER A 100 12.38 6.59 9.40
CA SER A 100 11.32 6.47 8.41
C SER A 100 11.19 7.75 7.59
N ILE A 101 10.71 7.59 6.36
CA ILE A 101 10.51 8.67 5.40
C ILE A 101 9.01 8.84 5.16
N VAL A 102 8.57 10.09 5.06
CA VAL A 102 7.31 10.47 4.42
C VAL A 102 7.61 11.37 3.23
N LYS A 103 7.05 11.03 2.06
CA LYS A 103 7.08 11.90 0.88
C LYS A 103 5.67 12.27 0.46
N ASN A 104 5.46 13.53 0.10
CA ASN A 104 4.26 13.92 -0.63
C ASN A 104 4.43 13.49 -2.09
N LEU A 105 3.45 12.76 -2.62
CA LEU A 105 3.46 12.26 -3.99
C LEU A 105 2.72 13.24 -4.92
N PRO A 106 3.07 13.28 -6.22
CA PRO A 106 2.34 14.04 -7.21
C PRO A 106 0.82 13.79 -7.18
N SER A 107 0.04 14.84 -7.48
CA SER A 107 -1.42 14.73 -7.57
C SER A 107 -1.86 13.78 -8.68
N ASP A 108 -1.18 13.85 -9.82
CA ASP A 108 -1.31 12.92 -10.95
C ASP A 108 -0.60 11.59 -10.65
N PRO A 109 -1.35 10.47 -10.50
CA PRO A 109 -0.76 9.17 -10.19
C PRO A 109 0.25 8.67 -11.23
N GLN A 110 0.14 9.11 -12.49
CA GLN A 110 1.03 8.68 -13.57
C GLN A 110 2.44 9.27 -13.43
N LYS A 111 2.59 10.34 -12.64
CA LYS A 111 3.87 11.03 -12.40
C LYS A 111 4.61 10.52 -11.16
N ILE A 112 4.03 9.58 -10.41
CA ILE A 112 4.65 9.00 -9.23
C ILE A 112 5.81 8.10 -9.68
N ASP A 113 7.01 8.32 -9.13
CA ASP A 113 8.12 7.39 -9.26
C ASP A 113 7.81 6.15 -8.43
N ASN A 114 7.68 5.00 -9.10
CA ASN A 114 7.25 3.74 -8.51
C ASN A 114 8.42 2.79 -8.21
N ARG A 115 9.68 3.19 -8.44
CA ARG A 115 10.87 2.35 -8.21
C ARG A 115 10.99 1.90 -6.75
N ALA A 116 10.51 2.71 -5.81
CA ALA A 116 10.51 2.34 -4.39
C ALA A 116 9.49 1.26 -4.04
N LEU A 117 8.52 0.98 -4.91
CA LEU A 117 7.40 0.05 -4.68
C LEU A 117 7.63 -1.30 -5.38
N GLU A 118 8.36 -1.29 -6.51
CA GLU A 118 8.72 -2.50 -7.24
C GLU A 118 9.68 -3.35 -6.38
N GLY A 119 9.34 -4.62 -6.15
CA GLY A 119 10.11 -5.50 -5.27
C GLY A 119 10.15 -5.12 -3.79
N SER A 120 9.48 -4.05 -3.35
CA SER A 120 9.47 -3.63 -1.94
C SER A 120 8.11 -3.81 -1.30
N GLN A 121 8.08 -4.64 -0.28
CA GLN A 121 6.91 -4.79 0.54
C GLN A 121 6.85 -3.74 1.65
N ASP A 122 7.93 -3.05 2.04
CA ASP A 122 7.90 -2.18 3.23
C ASP A 122 7.42 -0.75 2.98
N VAL A 123 6.86 -0.51 1.80
CA VAL A 123 6.37 0.81 1.38
C VAL A 123 4.85 0.85 1.37
N PHE A 124 4.30 1.88 2.01
CA PHE A 124 2.90 2.24 1.92
C PHE A 124 2.71 3.47 1.04
N ILE A 125 1.65 3.45 0.23
CA ILE A 125 1.03 4.65 -0.29
C ILE A 125 -0.25 4.90 0.49
N ALA A 126 -0.35 6.05 1.15
CA ALA A 126 -1.58 6.52 1.76
C ALA A 126 -2.30 7.50 0.82
N LEU A 127 -3.57 7.24 0.55
CA LEU A 127 -4.50 8.19 -0.05
C LEU A 127 -5.36 8.77 1.09
N GLN A 128 -5.38 10.09 1.26
CA GLN A 128 -6.12 10.76 2.33
C GLN A 128 -7.15 11.72 1.74
N LYS A 129 -8.36 11.76 2.31
CA LYS A 129 -9.39 12.73 1.88
C LYS A 129 -9.01 14.16 2.25
N THR A 130 -8.45 14.33 3.45
CA THR A 130 -7.97 15.62 3.96
C THR A 130 -6.46 15.60 4.13
N ARG A 131 -5.83 16.76 3.92
CA ARG A 131 -4.40 16.91 4.17
C ARG A 131 -4.18 17.06 5.67
N THR A 132 -3.48 16.10 6.26
CA THR A 132 -2.93 16.22 7.63
C THR A 132 -1.52 16.80 7.57
N GLU A 133 -1.00 17.34 8.67
CA GLU A 133 0.41 17.73 8.74
C GLU A 133 1.32 16.52 8.50
N THR A 134 2.45 16.73 7.83
CA THR A 134 3.38 15.65 7.49
C THR A 134 3.94 14.97 8.76
N SER A 135 4.15 15.74 9.83
CA SER A 135 4.58 15.23 11.15
C SER A 135 3.55 14.32 11.81
N ASP A 136 2.27 14.67 11.69
CA ASP A 136 1.18 13.92 12.31
C ASP A 136 0.96 12.61 11.58
N PHE A 137 0.95 12.67 10.25
CA PHE A 137 0.94 11.47 9.42
C PHE A 137 2.14 10.55 9.72
N TRP A 138 3.35 11.10 9.81
CA TRP A 138 4.54 10.33 10.21
C TRP A 138 4.34 9.65 11.56
N THR A 139 3.81 10.38 12.54
CA THR A 139 3.56 9.86 13.90
C THR A 139 2.60 8.66 13.85
N SER A 140 1.50 8.76 13.11
CA SER A 140 0.55 7.65 12.92
C SER A 140 1.18 6.45 12.20
N MET A 141 2.07 6.68 11.23
CA MET A 141 2.73 5.59 10.49
C MET A 141 3.79 4.85 11.33
N THR A 142 4.25 5.43 12.45
CA THR A 142 5.27 4.77 13.31
C THR A 142 4.82 3.43 13.88
N VAL A 143 3.51 3.16 13.94
CA VAL A 143 2.95 1.85 14.32
C VAL A 143 3.51 0.70 13.48
N PHE A 144 3.92 0.97 12.23
CA PHE A 144 4.44 -0.01 11.28
C PHE A 144 5.96 -0.23 11.37
N GLU A 145 6.71 0.58 12.11
CA GLU A 145 8.19 0.57 12.06
C GLU A 145 8.83 -0.77 12.44
N SER A 146 8.26 -1.52 13.39
CA SER A 146 8.79 -2.82 13.79
C SER A 146 8.29 -3.99 12.94
N SER A 147 7.09 -3.87 12.36
CA SER A 147 6.48 -4.89 11.51
C SER A 147 5.17 -4.38 10.93
N ILE A 148 4.86 -4.79 9.71
CA ILE A 148 3.56 -4.55 9.08
C ILE A 148 2.69 -5.78 9.34
N THR A 149 1.64 -5.63 10.17
CA THR A 149 0.72 -6.72 10.51
C THR A 149 -0.73 -6.29 10.33
N SER A 150 -1.63 -7.25 10.14
CA SER A 150 -3.07 -6.99 10.03
C SER A 150 -3.62 -6.21 11.23
N ILE A 151 -3.12 -6.50 12.45
CA ILE A 151 -3.52 -5.81 13.69
C ILE A 151 -3.12 -4.33 13.63
N LYS A 152 -1.88 -4.05 13.22
CA LYS A 152 -1.37 -2.68 13.13
C LYS A 152 -2.06 -1.89 12.02
N ILE A 153 -2.37 -2.52 10.89
CA ILE A 153 -3.16 -1.92 9.81
C ILE A 153 -4.55 -1.55 10.34
N LYS A 154 -5.21 -2.46 11.08
CA LYS A 154 -6.50 -2.19 11.72
C LYS A 154 -6.41 -1.01 12.70
N ILE A 155 -5.41 -0.99 13.58
CA ILE A 155 -5.21 0.11 14.55
C ILE A 155 -5.09 1.44 13.80
N PHE A 156 -4.19 1.51 12.83
CA PHE A 156 -3.97 2.71 12.02
C PHE A 156 -5.27 3.20 11.35
N LEU A 157 -6.00 2.30 10.67
CA LEU A 157 -7.23 2.67 9.95
C LEU A 157 -8.38 3.02 10.90
N SER A 158 -8.40 2.48 12.12
CA SER A 158 -9.39 2.84 13.15
C SER A 158 -9.24 4.30 13.57
N GLU A 159 -8.00 4.78 13.67
CA GLU A 159 -7.65 6.15 14.02
C GLU A 159 -7.71 7.10 12.82
N ASN A 160 -7.48 6.57 11.61
CA ASN A 160 -7.36 7.33 10.37
C ASN A 160 -8.41 6.92 9.32
N LYS A 161 -9.70 6.89 9.69
CA LYS A 161 -10.79 6.34 8.85
C LYS A 161 -10.87 6.92 7.43
N ALA A 162 -10.53 8.19 7.27
CA ALA A 162 -10.48 8.89 5.99
C ALA A 162 -9.14 8.67 5.22
N THR A 163 -8.57 7.47 5.35
CA THR A 163 -7.33 7.03 4.69
C THR A 163 -7.54 5.67 4.02
N ILE A 164 -7.03 5.54 2.80
CA ILE A 164 -6.81 4.24 2.14
C ILE A 164 -5.31 3.98 2.19
N LEU A 165 -4.89 2.85 2.74
CA LEU A 165 -3.52 2.38 2.63
C LEU A 165 -3.40 1.47 1.42
N SER A 166 -2.33 1.62 0.66
CA SER A 166 -2.00 0.73 -0.45
C SER A 166 -0.58 0.20 -0.36
N ARG A 167 -0.40 -1.06 -0.77
CA ARG A 167 0.86 -1.81 -0.68
C ARG A 167 0.97 -2.74 -1.88
N PHE A 168 2.20 -2.95 -2.35
CA PHE A 168 2.49 -3.82 -3.50
C PHE A 168 3.25 -5.06 -3.04
N TYR A 169 3.02 -6.17 -3.73
CA TYR A 169 3.64 -7.47 -3.50
C TYR A 169 4.08 -8.00 -4.85
N ASP A 170 5.39 -8.11 -5.02
CA ASP A 170 5.99 -8.60 -6.25
C ASP A 170 6.49 -10.04 -6.00
N ASN A 171 5.79 -11.01 -6.60
CA ASN A 171 6.11 -12.42 -6.49
C ASN A 171 6.53 -12.96 -7.86
N GLU A 172 7.28 -14.06 -7.88
CA GLU A 172 7.82 -14.66 -9.12
C GLU A 172 6.75 -14.97 -10.19
N THR A 173 5.51 -15.22 -9.78
CA THR A 173 4.43 -15.65 -10.68
C THR A 173 3.39 -14.56 -10.98
N HIS A 174 3.31 -13.54 -10.14
CA HIS A 174 2.28 -12.50 -10.22
C HIS A 174 2.65 -11.31 -9.33
N VAL A 175 2.02 -10.17 -9.60
CA VAL A 175 2.08 -9.00 -8.72
C VAL A 175 0.69 -8.73 -8.16
N ALA A 176 0.65 -8.44 -6.86
CA ALA A 176 -0.55 -7.97 -6.19
C ALA A 176 -0.41 -6.53 -5.72
N ALA A 177 -1.47 -5.74 -5.85
CA ALA A 177 -1.58 -4.45 -5.17
C ALA A 177 -2.82 -4.45 -4.29
N GLN A 178 -2.64 -4.14 -3.02
CA GLN A 178 -3.71 -4.15 -2.05
C GLN A 178 -4.12 -2.73 -1.68
N PHE A 179 -5.41 -2.56 -1.41
CA PHE A 179 -5.99 -1.39 -0.75
C PHE A 179 -6.65 -1.85 0.54
N TYR A 180 -6.27 -1.23 1.65
CA TYR A 180 -6.88 -1.42 2.97
C TYR A 180 -7.62 -0.15 3.35
N LEU A 181 -8.88 -0.29 3.74
CA LEU A 181 -9.75 0.84 3.99
C LEU A 181 -10.90 0.49 4.93
N SER A 182 -11.49 1.54 5.51
CA SER A 182 -12.80 1.46 6.15
C SER A 182 -13.86 1.01 5.14
N SER A 183 -14.73 0.09 5.54
CA SER A 183 -15.78 -0.46 4.67
C SER A 183 -16.76 0.60 4.16
N GLU A 184 -16.87 1.73 4.85
CA GLU A 184 -17.67 2.88 4.41
C GLU A 184 -17.19 3.47 3.07
N HIS A 185 -15.92 3.25 2.70
CA HIS A 185 -15.30 3.74 1.48
C HIS A 185 -15.17 2.68 0.37
N THR A 186 -15.57 1.43 0.63
CA THR A 186 -15.43 0.31 -0.31
C THR A 186 -16.12 0.56 -1.66
N ASN A 187 -17.27 1.24 -1.65
CA ASN A 187 -18.03 1.54 -2.87
C ASN A 187 -17.28 2.50 -3.81
N GLU A 188 -16.42 3.38 -3.28
CA GLU A 188 -15.62 4.30 -4.09
C GLU A 188 -14.57 3.52 -4.91
N ILE A 189 -13.88 2.56 -4.29
CA ILE A 189 -12.93 1.68 -4.97
C ILE A 189 -13.65 0.74 -5.94
N ALA A 190 -14.76 0.12 -5.52
CA ALA A 190 -15.55 -0.76 -6.39
C ALA A 190 -16.02 -0.04 -7.66
N SER A 191 -16.53 1.19 -7.51
CA SER A 191 -16.95 2.02 -8.65
C SER A 191 -15.78 2.37 -9.58
N ALA A 192 -14.59 2.64 -9.04
CA ALA A 192 -13.40 2.90 -9.85
C ALA A 192 -12.96 1.65 -10.64
N LEU A 193 -13.01 0.47 -10.02
CA LEU A 193 -12.71 -0.81 -10.65
C LEU A 193 -13.69 -1.16 -11.79
N GLU A 194 -14.98 -0.93 -11.56
CA GLU A 194 -16.02 -1.13 -12.57
C GLU A 194 -15.84 -0.21 -13.78
N LYS A 195 -15.55 1.08 -13.55
CA LYS A 195 -15.24 2.04 -14.61
C LYS A 195 -14.00 1.62 -15.43
N ALA A 196 -12.99 1.09 -14.75
CA ALA A 196 -11.79 0.53 -15.37
C ALA A 196 -12.01 -0.85 -16.02
N LYS A 197 -13.23 -1.41 -15.93
CA LYS A 197 -13.62 -2.73 -16.48
C LYS A 197 -12.73 -3.86 -15.97
N ILE A 198 -12.26 -3.77 -14.72
CA ILE A 198 -11.44 -4.82 -14.11
C ILE A 198 -12.36 -5.96 -13.69
N LYS A 199 -12.00 -7.19 -14.06
CA LYS A 199 -12.79 -8.38 -13.73
C LYS A 199 -12.72 -8.65 -12.23
N LYS A 200 -13.87 -8.72 -11.57
CA LYS A 200 -13.98 -9.30 -10.22
C LYS A 200 -13.88 -10.82 -10.30
N ILE A 201 -13.09 -11.42 -9.43
CA ILE A 201 -13.05 -12.87 -9.19
C ILE A 201 -13.33 -13.13 -7.71
N ILE A 202 -13.65 -14.37 -7.35
CA ILE A 202 -13.76 -14.79 -5.95
C ILE A 202 -12.41 -15.32 -5.43
N PRO A 203 -12.13 -15.30 -4.11
CA PRO A 203 -10.86 -15.78 -3.56
C PRO A 203 -10.47 -17.20 -4.02
N GLU A 204 -11.45 -18.10 -4.17
CA GLU A 204 -11.24 -19.49 -4.61
C GLU A 204 -10.78 -19.59 -6.07
N GLU A 205 -10.95 -18.53 -6.87
CA GLU A 205 -10.52 -18.46 -8.27
C GLU A 205 -9.10 -17.93 -8.44
N VAL A 206 -8.48 -17.37 -7.40
CA VAL A 206 -7.16 -16.73 -7.45
C VAL A 206 -6.10 -17.68 -8.00
N PHE A 207 -6.02 -18.91 -7.45
CA PHE A 207 -5.04 -19.90 -7.89
C PHE A 207 -5.17 -20.22 -9.38
N TYR A 208 -6.40 -20.45 -9.84
CA TYR A 208 -6.69 -20.73 -11.25
C TYR A 208 -6.38 -19.53 -12.13
N HIS A 209 -6.68 -18.32 -11.66
CA HIS A 209 -6.40 -17.08 -12.36
C HIS A 209 -4.90 -16.88 -12.60
N ILE A 210 -4.09 -17.01 -11.54
CA ILE A 210 -2.63 -16.87 -11.60
C ILE A 210 -2.01 -17.90 -12.56
N ASN A 211 -2.47 -19.16 -12.49
CA ASN A 211 -1.93 -20.25 -13.31
C ASN A 211 -2.54 -20.35 -14.72
N GLY A 212 -3.49 -19.47 -15.09
CA GLY A 212 -4.16 -19.53 -16.39
C GLY A 212 -5.00 -20.81 -16.59
N GLN A 213 -5.43 -21.45 -15.52
CA GLN A 213 -6.21 -22.69 -15.55
C GLN A 213 -7.71 -22.41 -15.44
N THR A 214 -8.53 -23.27 -16.03
CA THR A 214 -9.99 -23.23 -15.87
C THR A 214 -10.36 -24.11 -14.67
N ARG A 215 -11.16 -23.59 -13.73
CA ARG A 215 -11.67 -24.39 -12.59
C ARG A 215 -12.50 -25.56 -13.15
N ILE A 216 -12.00 -26.79 -13.00
CA ILE A 216 -12.77 -28.00 -13.32
C ILE A 216 -13.83 -28.12 -12.23
N GLN A 217 -15.07 -27.79 -12.55
CA GLN A 217 -16.20 -28.07 -11.67
C GLN A 217 -16.49 -29.58 -11.76
N ASN A 218 -16.05 -30.34 -10.78
CA ASN A 218 -16.57 -31.68 -10.57
C ASN A 218 -18.03 -31.54 -10.13
N LYS A 219 -18.94 -31.97 -11.01
CA LYS A 219 -20.37 -32.12 -10.72
C LYS A 219 -20.62 -33.24 -9.73
#